data_AF-A0AAJ1X982-F1
#
_entry.id   AF-A0AAJ1X982-F1
#
_cell.length_a   1.000
_cell.length_b   1.000
_cell.length_c   1.000
_cell.angle_alpha   90.00
_cell.angle_beta   90.00
_cell.angle_gamma   90.00
#
_symmetry.space_group_name_H-M   'P 1'
#
loop_
_entity.id
_entity.type
_entity.pdbx_description
1 polymer ?
#
loop_
_entity_poly.entity_id
_entity_poly.type
_entity_poly.pdbx_seq_one_letter_code
_entity_poly.pdbx_strand_id
1 'polypeptide(L)' 'VGTHAGDLISEVALAVEMGADVIDIAKTIHPHPTLGESVGMAAEVAEGVCTDLPPMKKK' A
#
# COMPACT_ATOMS: atom_id res chain seq x y z
N VAL A 1 6.29 9.83 -5.27
CA VAL A 1 7.52 10.62 -5.00
C VAL A 1 7.19 11.63 -3.91
N GLY A 2 8.05 11.76 -2.90
CA GLY A 2 7.81 12.64 -1.75
C GLY A 2 9.00 12.63 -0.79
N THR A 3 8.91 13.41 0.29
CA THR A 3 9.87 13.35 1.40
C THR A 3 9.87 11.93 1.99
N HIS A 4 11.04 11.46 2.45
CA HIS A 4 11.20 10.13 3.06
C HIS A 4 10.84 8.93 2.17
N ALA A 5 10.66 9.10 0.85
CA ALA A 5 10.32 7.99 -0.04
C ALA A 5 11.39 6.86 -0.05
N GLY A 6 12.66 7.22 0.19
CA GLY A 6 13.74 6.25 0.34
C GLY A 6 13.64 5.39 1.61
N ASP A 7 12.91 5.84 2.63
CA ASP A 7 12.67 5.06 3.84
C ASP A 7 11.52 4.05 3.62
N LEU A 8 10.51 4.43 2.82
CA LEU A 8 9.32 3.62 2.52
C LEU A 8 9.60 2.43 1.59
N ILE A 9 10.62 2.51 0.72
CA ILE A 9 10.95 1.43 -0.23
C ILE A 9 11.36 0.13 0.47
N SER A 10 11.80 0.20 1.73
CA SER A 10 12.22 -0.96 2.52
C SER A 10 11.11 -2.00 2.67
N GLU A 11 9.88 -1.57 2.90
CA GLU A 11 8.71 -2.44 3.02
C GLU A 11 8.38 -3.12 1.67
N VAL A 12 8.34 -2.34 0.59
CA VAL A 12 8.05 -2.85 -0.75
C VAL A 12 9.12 -3.83 -1.22
N ALA A 13 10.40 -3.54 -0.93
CA ALA A 13 11.50 -4.46 -1.24
C ALA A 13 11.36 -5.79 -0.48
N LEU A 14 11.03 -5.74 0.82
CA LEU A 14 10.77 -6.94 1.60
C LEU A 14 9.56 -7.73 1.08
N ALA A 15 8.46 -7.04 0.72
CA ALA A 15 7.28 -7.68 0.15
C ALA A 15 7.60 -8.43 -1.15
N VAL A 16 8.43 -7.84 -2.02
CA VAL A 16 8.90 -8.51 -3.25
C VAL A 16 9.76 -9.73 -2.93
N GLU A 17 10.71 -9.63 -2.01
CA GLU A 17 11.57 -10.75 -1.61
C GLU A 17 10.79 -11.90 -0.96
N MET A 18 9.71 -11.57 -0.25
CA MET A 18 8.80 -12.56 0.33
C MET A 18 7.82 -13.16 -0.70
N GLY A 19 7.76 -12.61 -1.91
CA GLY A 19 6.76 -12.98 -2.91
C GLY A 19 5.33 -12.67 -2.49
N ALA A 20 5.15 -11.63 -1.67
CA ALA A 20 3.85 -11.20 -1.15
C ALA A 20 2.94 -10.72 -2.29
N ASP A 21 1.65 -10.99 -2.16
CA ASP A 21 0.64 -10.48 -3.08
C ASP A 21 0.01 -9.16 -2.57
N VAL A 22 -0.93 -8.60 -3.35
CA VAL A 22 -1.59 -7.34 -2.99
C VAL A 22 -2.46 -7.47 -1.74
N ILE A 23 -2.99 -8.66 -1.45
CA ILE A 23 -3.86 -8.91 -0.29
C ILE A 23 -3.02 -8.92 0.98
N ASP A 24 -1.81 -9.50 0.93
CA ASP A 24 -0.87 -9.49 2.05
C ASP A 24 -0.55 -8.06 2.51
N ILE A 25 -0.27 -7.15 1.55
CA ILE A 25 0.05 -5.75 1.84
C ILE A 25 -1.21 -4.98 2.26
N ALA A 26 -2.33 -5.14 1.55
CA ALA A 26 -3.58 -4.41 1.83
C ALA A 26 -4.16 -4.75 3.21
N LYS A 27 -4.04 -6.02 3.65
CA LYS A 27 -4.53 -6.44 4.97
C LYS A 27 -3.54 -6.20 6.11
N THR A 28 -2.33 -5.74 5.81
CA THR A 28 -1.38 -5.30 6.83
C THR A 28 -1.84 -3.96 7.39
N ILE A 29 -2.04 -3.89 8.70
CA ILE A 29 -2.50 -2.66 9.37
C ILE A 29 -1.33 -1.69 9.48
N HIS A 30 -1.36 -0.66 8.65
CA HIS A 30 -0.37 0.41 8.69
C HIS A 30 -0.75 1.46 9.76
N PRO A 31 0.21 2.05 10.49
CA PRO A 31 -0.09 3.11 11.45
C PRO A 31 -0.64 4.37 10.78
N HIS A 32 -1.70 4.94 11.37
CA HIS A 32 -2.31 6.20 10.95
C HIS A 32 -2.04 7.32 11.98
N PRO A 33 -1.74 8.58 11.57
CA PRO A 33 -1.45 9.05 10.21
C PRO A 33 0.05 8.98 9.89
N THR A 34 0.44 8.33 8.79
CA THR A 34 1.85 8.22 8.36
C THR A 34 2.01 8.25 6.84
N LEU A 35 3.20 8.59 6.34
CA LEU A 35 3.48 8.42 4.90
C LEU A 35 3.55 6.94 4.50
N GLY A 36 3.91 6.05 5.44
CA GLY A 36 4.01 4.61 5.19
C GLY A 36 2.67 3.95 4.90
N GLU A 37 1.57 4.46 5.48
CA GLU A 37 0.23 3.94 5.20
C GLU A 37 -0.18 4.02 3.72
N SER A 38 0.49 4.88 2.94
CA SER A 38 0.30 4.95 1.49
C SER A 38 0.70 3.67 0.73
N VAL A 39 1.58 2.83 1.30
CA VAL A 39 1.91 1.51 0.73
C VAL A 39 0.72 0.57 0.84
N GLY A 40 0.15 0.44 2.04
CA GLY A 40 -1.11 -0.27 2.29
C GLY A 40 -2.27 0.25 1.44
N MET A 41 -2.51 1.56 1.44
CA MET A 41 -3.58 2.17 0.62
C MET A 41 -3.38 1.89 -0.88
N ALA A 42 -2.15 1.91 -1.40
CA ALA A 42 -1.90 1.58 -2.79
C ALA A 42 -2.26 0.11 -3.11
N ALA A 43 -1.99 -0.81 -2.17
CA ALA A 43 -2.42 -2.21 -2.30
C ALA A 43 -3.94 -2.35 -2.22
N GLU A 44 -4.61 -1.63 -1.31
CA GLU A 44 -6.08 -1.60 -1.24
C GLU A 44 -6.73 -1.04 -2.51
N VAL A 45 -6.08 -0.06 -3.17
CA VAL A 45 -6.52 0.45 -4.47
C VAL A 45 -6.40 -0.64 -5.52
N ALA A 46 -5.27 -1.36 -5.56
CA ALA A 46 -5.09 -2.47 -6.50
C ALA A 46 -6.12 -3.59 -6.29
N GLU A 47 -6.46 -3.90 -5.04
CA GLU A 47 -7.49 -4.87 -4.65
C GLU A 47 -8.92 -4.33 -4.87
N GLY A 48 -9.09 -3.03 -5.05
CA GLY A 48 -10.37 -2.37 -5.29
C GLY A 48 -11.24 -2.17 -4.04
N VAL A 49 -10.62 -2.11 -2.87
CA VAL A 49 -11.29 -1.99 -1.55
C VAL A 49 -10.95 -0.69 -0.81
N CYS A 50 -10.01 0.12 -1.32
CA CYS A 50 -9.63 1.38 -0.69
C CYS A 50 -10.83 2.34 -0.58
N THR A 51 -11.11 2.83 0.63
CA THR A 51 -12.22 3.76 0.91
C THR A 51 -11.80 5.22 1.01
N ASP A 52 -10.50 5.49 1.04
CA ASP A 52 -9.95 6.85 1.18
C ASP A 52 -9.83 7.58 -0.17
N LEU A 53 -10.07 6.86 -1.27
CA LEU A 53 -10.14 7.39 -2.62
C LEU A 53 -11.54 7.15 -3.23
N PRO A 54 -11.90 7.89 -4.29
CA PRO A 54 -13.13 7.61 -5.03
C PRO A 54 -13.19 6.16 -5.53
N PRO A 55 -14.39 5.56 -5.64
CA PRO A 55 -14.54 4.19 -6.11
C PRO A 55 -13.86 3.98 -7.47
N MET A 56 -13.08 2.91 -7.59
CA MET A 56 -12.50 2.52 -8.88
C MET A 56 -13.61 2.14 -9.87
N LYS A 57 -13.51 2.66 -11.09
CA LYS A 57 -14.40 2.24 -12.19
C LYS A 57 -14.15 0.76 -12.49
N LYS A 58 -15.16 -0.07 -12.30
CA LYS A 58 -15.16 -1.44 -12.82
C LYS A 58 -15.13 -1.36 -14.35
N LYS A 59 -14.20 -2.09 -14.98
CA LYS A 59 -14.20 -2.29 -16.44
C LYS A 59 -15.44 -3.08 -16.87
#